data_AF-A0A2M9CA93-F1
#
_entry.id   AF-A0A2M9CA93-F1
#
_cell.length_a   1.000
_cell.length_b   1.000
_cell.length_c   1.000
_cell.angle_alpha   90.00
_cell.angle_beta   90.00
_cell.angle_gamma   90.00
#
_symmetry.space_group_name_H-M   'P 1'
#
loop_
_entity.id
_entity.type
_entity.pdbx_description
1 polymer ?
#
loop_
_entity_poly.entity_id
_entity_poly.type
_entity_poly.pdbx_seq_one_letter_code
_entity_poly.pdbx_strand_id
1 'polypeptide(L)'
;MKGKFYSKQHYFEEYRIKELFAKLYLAESLLNEITLSNSDGKFTVFKENFIDEFYEAEGSNVADFTQLWSWFKPTAEWNIFTGDKGLKLGKEIFEIVDKWKQDQ
;
A
#
# COMPACT_ATOMS: atom_id res chain seq x y z
N MET A 1 -17.58 4.34 24.18
CA MET A 1 -16.49 4.66 23.22
C MET A 1 -16.70 6.08 22.73
N LYS A 2 -15.78 7.01 23.00
CA LYS A 2 -15.85 8.37 22.45
C LYS A 2 -15.19 8.32 21.09
N GLY A 3 -15.98 8.29 20.02
CA GLY A 3 -15.47 8.43 18.66
C GLY A 3 -14.81 9.79 18.51
N LYS A 4 -13.48 9.82 18.36
CA LYS A 4 -12.79 11.04 17.95
C LYS A 4 -13.17 11.28 16.49
N PHE A 5 -14.04 12.25 16.23
CA PHE A 5 -14.25 12.78 14.89
C PHE A 5 -13.00 13.57 14.53
N TYR A 6 -12.03 12.89 13.93
CA TYR A 6 -10.90 13.57 13.31
C TYR A 6 -11.39 14.23 12.02
N SER A 7 -11.04 15.50 11.81
CA SER A 7 -11.20 16.11 10.49
C SER A 7 -10.36 15.33 9.48
N LYS A 8 -10.77 15.33 8.20
CA LYS A 8 -10.02 14.66 7.12
C LYS A 8 -8.53 15.03 7.14
N GLN A 9 -8.23 16.29 7.44
CA GLN A 9 -6.85 16.77 7.53
C GLN A 9 -6.07 16.13 8.71
N HIS A 10 -6.68 16.04 9.90
CA HIS A 10 -6.02 15.42 11.05
C HIS A 10 -5.76 13.93 10.82
N TYR A 11 -6.73 13.21 10.24
CA TYR A 11 -6.56 11.80 9.88
C TYR A 11 -5.41 11.60 8.87
N PHE A 12 -5.32 12.48 7.86
CA PHE A 12 -4.27 12.40 6.85
C PHE A 12 -2.87 12.69 7.41
N GLU A 13 -2.78 13.63 8.36
CA GLU A 13 -1.52 13.98 9.01
C GLU A 13 -1.08 12.91 10.03
N GLU A 14 -2.02 12.40 10.85
CA GLU A 14 -1.78 11.38 11.89
C GLU A 14 -1.20 10.08 11.33
N TYR A 15 -1.74 9.63 10.18
CA TYR A 15 -1.33 8.39 9.52
C TYR A 15 -0.39 8.61 8.33
N ARG A 16 0.13 9.82 8.11
CA ARG A 16 1.06 10.10 7.00
C ARG A 16 0.49 9.67 5.64
N ILE A 17 -0.81 9.83 5.41
CA ILE A 17 -1.53 9.31 4.24
C ILE A 17 -0.99 9.86 2.92
N LYS A 18 -0.57 11.14 2.91
CA LYS A 18 0.10 11.72 1.73
C LYS A 18 1.41 11.01 1.39
N GLU A 19 2.16 10.61 2.42
CA GLU A 19 3.40 9.88 2.24
C GLU A 19 3.12 8.45 1.78
N LEU A 20 2.08 7.80 2.32
CA LEU A 20 1.62 6.49 1.85
C LEU A 20 1.35 6.51 0.35
N PHE A 21 0.53 7.44 -0.14
CA PHE A 21 0.21 7.52 -1.57
C PHE A 21 1.44 7.81 -2.43
N ALA A 22 2.31 8.72 -2.01
CA ALA A 22 3.59 8.95 -2.70
C ALA A 22 4.42 7.65 -2.85
N LYS A 23 4.43 6.80 -1.81
CA LYS A 23 5.11 5.49 -1.88
C LYS A 23 4.35 4.48 -2.75
N LEU A 24 3.02 4.48 -2.74
CA LEU A 24 2.20 3.59 -3.58
C LEU A 24 2.38 3.89 -5.08
N TYR A 25 2.53 5.16 -5.47
CA TYR A 25 2.94 5.51 -6.84
C TYR A 25 4.33 4.97 -7.22
N LEU A 26 5.28 4.99 -6.29
CA LEU A 26 6.59 4.36 -6.51
C LEU A 26 6.46 2.84 -6.63
N ALA A 27 5.54 2.23 -5.87
CA ALA A 27 5.28 0.80 -5.92
C ALA A 27 4.66 0.39 -7.25
N GLU A 28 3.67 1.15 -7.74
CA GLU A 28 3.11 0.98 -9.08
C GLU A 28 4.19 1.07 -10.17
N SER A 29 5.06 2.09 -10.08
CA SER A 29 6.16 2.27 -11.03
C SER A 29 7.12 1.08 -11.04
N LEU A 30 7.46 0.52 -9.87
CA LEU A 30 8.29 -0.68 -9.76
C LEU A 30 7.60 -1.91 -10.37
N LEU A 31 6.29 -2.10 -10.13
CA LEU A 31 5.54 -3.20 -10.74
C LEU A 31 5.47 -3.07 -12.27
N ASN A 32 5.33 -1.85 -12.78
CA ASN A 32 5.40 -1.57 -14.21
C ASN A 32 6.78 -1.92 -14.81
N GLU A 33 7.87 -1.59 -14.11
CA GLU A 33 9.23 -2.00 -14.53
C GLU A 33 9.37 -3.52 -14.56
N ILE A 34 8.95 -4.23 -13.50
CA ILE A 34 9.05 -5.69 -13.40
C ILE A 34 8.27 -6.37 -14.52
N THR A 35 7.10 -5.83 -14.88
CA THR A 35 6.24 -6.34 -15.98
C THR A 35 7.00 -6.46 -17.30
N LEU A 36 8.00 -5.59 -17.56
CA LEU A 36 8.79 -5.63 -18.79
C LEU A 36 9.60 -6.92 -18.96
N SER A 37 9.83 -7.65 -17.86
CA SER A 37 10.67 -8.86 -17.82
C SER A 37 9.99 -10.06 -17.14
N ASN A 38 8.78 -9.88 -16.63
CA ASN A 38 8.03 -10.90 -15.89
C ASN A 38 6.65 -11.08 -16.51
N SER A 39 6.42 -12.26 -17.09
CA SER A 39 5.14 -12.68 -17.69
C SER A 39 4.37 -13.67 -16.82
N ASP A 40 4.70 -13.80 -15.54
CA ASP A 40 4.01 -14.68 -14.60
C ASP A 40 2.57 -14.22 -14.39
N GLY A 41 1.61 -15.13 -14.57
CA GLY A 41 0.19 -14.79 -14.44
C GLY A 41 -0.24 -14.37 -13.04
N LYS A 42 0.41 -14.89 -11.98
CA LYS A 42 0.10 -14.48 -10.60
C LYS A 42 0.62 -13.08 -10.33
N PHE A 43 1.79 -12.74 -10.88
CA PHE A 43 2.31 -11.38 -10.83
C PHE A 43 1.35 -10.38 -11.49
N THR A 44 0.82 -10.71 -12.67
CA THR A 44 -0.16 -9.85 -13.36
C THR A 44 -1.41 -9.62 -12.52
N VAL A 45 -1.99 -10.69 -11.97
CA VAL A 45 -3.17 -10.60 -11.10
C VAL A 45 -2.89 -9.75 -9.85
N PHE A 46 -1.73 -9.97 -9.21
CA PHE A 46 -1.33 -9.16 -8.05
C PHE A 46 -1.21 -7.68 -8.41
N LYS A 47 -0.56 -7.36 -9.53
CA LYS A 47 -0.39 -5.98 -9.99
C LYS A 47 -1.73 -5.29 -10.27
N GLU A 48 -2.64 -5.97 -10.97
CA GLU A 48 -3.97 -5.44 -11.28
C GLU A 48 -4.76 -5.16 -9.99
N ASN A 49 -4.82 -6.14 -9.08
CA ASN A 49 -5.46 -5.97 -7.78
C ASN A 49 -4.82 -4.83 -6.96
N PHE A 50 -3.50 -4.71 -7.00
CA PHE A 50 -2.79 -3.64 -6.31
C PHE A 50 -3.19 -2.25 -6.83
N ILE A 51 -3.27 -2.09 -8.15
CA ILE A 51 -3.65 -0.84 -8.80
C ILE A 51 -5.09 -0.47 -8.42
N ASP A 52 -6.02 -1.41 -8.51
CA ASP A 52 -7.43 -1.18 -8.18
C ASP A 52 -7.59 -0.74 -6.71
N GLU A 53 -7.01 -1.49 -5.77
CA GLU A 53 -7.05 -1.18 -4.34
C GLU A 53 -6.40 0.18 -4.03
N PHE A 54 -5.28 0.50 -4.67
CA PHE A 54 -4.58 1.77 -4.47
C PHE A 54 -5.47 2.95 -4.89
N TYR A 55 -6.02 2.93 -6.10
CA TYR A 55 -6.82 4.05 -6.59
C TYR A 55 -8.20 4.12 -5.90
N GLU A 56 -8.77 2.99 -5.45
CA GLU A 56 -9.96 2.98 -4.58
C GLU A 56 -9.67 3.67 -3.24
N ALA A 57 -8.53 3.35 -2.62
CA ALA A 57 -8.10 3.98 -1.37
C ALA A 57 -7.81 5.49 -1.55
N GLU A 58 -7.21 5.90 -2.67
CA GLU A 58 -6.91 7.31 -2.95
C GLU A 58 -8.18 8.16 -3.15
N GLY A 59 -9.19 7.61 -3.84
CA GLY A 59 -10.48 8.27 -4.04
C GLY A 59 -11.35 8.33 -2.78
N SER A 60 -11.02 7.53 -1.76
CA SER A 60 -11.85 7.36 -0.57
C SER A 60 -11.67 8.48 0.47
N ASN A 61 -12.77 8.90 1.10
CA ASN A 61 -12.72 9.86 2.21
C ASN A 61 -12.21 9.25 3.52
N VAL A 62 -12.48 7.95 3.71
CA VAL A 62 -11.96 7.11 4.79
C VAL A 62 -11.52 5.81 4.12
N ALA A 63 -10.27 5.74 3.73
CA ALA A 63 -9.72 4.57 3.07
C ALA A 63 -9.54 3.41 4.07
N ASP A 64 -9.89 2.20 3.63
CA ASP A 64 -9.49 0.95 4.28
C ASP A 64 -8.15 0.53 3.67
N PHE A 65 -7.11 0.38 4.51
CA PHE A 65 -5.80 -0.06 4.06
C PHE A 65 -5.53 -1.52 4.43
N THR A 66 -6.55 -2.30 4.77
CA THR A 66 -6.39 -3.69 5.24
C THR A 66 -5.73 -4.58 4.19
N GLN A 67 -6.09 -4.43 2.91
CA GLN A 67 -5.49 -5.24 1.86
C GLN A 67 -4.04 -4.83 1.59
N LEU A 68 -3.75 -3.52 1.54
CA LEU A 68 -2.37 -3.01 1.48
C LEU A 68 -1.54 -3.53 2.66
N TRP A 69 -2.06 -3.47 3.88
CA TRP A 69 -1.39 -4.03 5.06
C TRP A 69 -1.09 -5.52 4.89
N SER A 70 -2.02 -6.29 4.34
CA SER A 70 -1.80 -7.71 4.05
C SER A 70 -0.66 -7.95 3.04
N TRP A 71 -0.63 -7.19 1.95
CA TRP A 71 0.35 -7.34 0.87
C TRP A 71 1.77 -6.90 1.24
N PHE A 72 1.90 -5.89 2.10
CA PHE A 72 3.20 -5.33 2.49
C PHE A 72 3.79 -5.93 3.75
N LYS A 73 3.11 -6.89 4.40
CA LYS A 73 3.70 -7.65 5.51
C LYS A 73 5.05 -8.26 5.12
N PRO A 74 5.98 -8.42 6.08
CA PRO A 74 7.18 -9.20 5.85
C PRO A 74 6.81 -10.58 5.28
N THR A 75 7.49 -10.97 4.20
CA THR A 75 7.31 -12.25 3.49
C THR A 75 5.98 -12.43 2.72
N ALA A 76 5.18 -11.37 2.60
CA ALA A 76 3.94 -11.40 1.81
C ALA A 76 4.18 -11.19 0.30
N GLU A 77 3.07 -11.11 -0.47
CA GLU A 77 3.05 -11.06 -1.93
C GLU A 77 3.97 -9.99 -2.52
N TRP A 78 4.04 -8.80 -1.90
CA TRP A 78 4.97 -7.76 -2.34
C TRP A 78 6.42 -8.26 -2.38
N ASN A 79 6.90 -8.89 -1.31
CA ASN A 79 8.27 -9.40 -1.24
C ASN A 79 8.50 -10.56 -2.20
N ILE A 80 7.49 -11.42 -2.40
CA ILE A 80 7.55 -12.55 -3.33
C ILE A 80 7.77 -12.04 -4.77
N PHE A 81 7.05 -10.99 -5.17
CA PHE A 81 7.07 -10.50 -6.54
C PHE A 81 8.17 -9.49 -6.84
N THR A 82 8.61 -8.72 -5.84
CA THR A 82 9.59 -7.63 -6.05
C THR A 82 11.00 -7.97 -5.58
N GLY A 83 11.14 -8.99 -4.73
CA GLY A 83 12.43 -9.39 -4.14
C GLY A 83 13.17 -8.21 -3.50
N ASP A 84 14.49 -8.18 -3.70
CA ASP A 84 15.35 -7.14 -3.12
C ASP A 84 15.03 -5.73 -3.65
N LYS A 85 14.53 -5.62 -4.89
CA LYS A 85 14.18 -4.32 -5.50
C LYS A 85 13.08 -3.61 -4.73
N GLY A 86 12.10 -4.36 -4.20
CA GLY A 86 10.98 -3.78 -3.46
C GLY A 86 11.17 -3.75 -1.94
N LEU A 87 12.23 -4.35 -1.38
CA LEU A 87 12.38 -4.55 0.06
C LEU A 87 12.29 -3.24 0.86
N LYS A 88 13.05 -2.22 0.45
CA LYS A 88 13.07 -0.91 1.14
C LYS A 88 11.70 -0.22 1.05
N LEU A 89 11.16 -0.12 -0.17
CA LEU A 89 9.88 0.54 -0.41
C LEU A 89 8.73 -0.16 0.32
N GLY A 90 8.71 -1.49 0.28
CA GLY A 90 7.69 -2.28 0.94
C GLY A 90 7.72 -2.14 2.46
N LYS A 91 8.92 -2.09 3.05
CA LYS A 91 9.08 -1.80 4.49
C LYS A 91 8.51 -0.42 4.86
N GLU A 92 8.85 0.60 4.10
CA GLU A 92 8.38 1.97 4.36
C GLU A 92 6.85 2.10 4.21
N ILE A 93 6.24 1.38 3.26
CA ILE A 93 4.78 1.30 3.12
C ILE A 93 4.17 0.56 4.31
N PHE A 94 4.72 -0.61 4.65
CA PHE A 94 4.25 -1.44 5.75
C PHE A 94 4.23 -0.68 7.08
N GLU A 95 5.28 0.07 7.39
CA GLU A 95 5.35 0.89 8.61
C GLU A 95 4.19 1.87 8.74
N ILE A 96 3.71 2.44 7.63
CA ILE A 96 2.60 3.40 7.64
C ILE A 96 1.26 2.67 7.82
N VAL A 97 1.00 1.63 7.02
CA VAL A 97 -0.27 0.89 7.07
C VAL A 97 -0.40 0.03 8.34
N ASP A 98 0.72 -0.41 8.94
CA ASP A 98 0.73 -1.13 10.20
C ASP A 98 0.37 -0.21 11.38
N LYS A 99 0.91 1.02 11.41
CA LYS A 99 0.48 2.03 12.38
C LYS A 99 -1.02 2.31 12.25
N TRP A 100 -1.52 2.47 11.02
CA TRP A 100 -2.95 2.62 10.78
C TRP A 100 -3.76 1.43 11.29
N LYS A 101 -3.28 0.19 11.07
CA LYS A 101 -3.98 -1.03 11.47
C LYS A 101 -4.06 -1.20 12.99
N GLN A 102 -3.05 -0.75 13.72
CA GLN A 102 -2.99 -0.83 15.19
C GLN A 102 -4.01 0.10 15.88
N ASP A 103 -4.43 1.16 15.21
CA ASP A 103 -5.36 2.17 15.74
C ASP A 103 -6.84 1.94 15.32
N GLN A 104 -7.13 0.85 14.60
CA GLN A 104 -8.50 0.36 14.28
C GLN A 104 -9.09 -0.45 15.43
#